data_AF-A0A847ESG1-F1
#
_entry.id   AF-A0A847ESG1-F1
#
_cell.length_a   1.000
_cell.length_b   1.000
_cell.length_c   1.000
_cell.angle_alpha   90.00
_cell.angle_beta   90.00
_cell.angle_gamma   90.00
#
_symmetry.space_group_name_H-M   'P 1'
#
loop_
_entity.id
_entity.type
_entity.pdbx_description
1 polymer ?
#
loop_
_entity_poly.entity_id
_entity_poly.type
_entity_poly.pdbx_seq_one_letter_code
_entity_poly.pdbx_strand_id
1 'polypeptide(L)'
;MKKTEMNKIEEFEKVIGIAFLNKELLKDALTHRSYVNEHKECKTHNERLEFLGDAVLELVVSDYLYNKYFDRPEGELTSFRSALVKTESLAETAITLNIGEYMLLSKGEEDTGGREKNYLLANTFEAIIGG
;
A
#
# COMPACT_ATOMS: atom_id res chain seq x y z
N MET A 1 -6.02 -17.53 -9.02
CA MET A 1 -6.97 -16.75 -8.18
C MET A 1 -8.39 -17.28 -8.29
N LYS A 2 -9.19 -17.17 -7.22
CA LYS A 2 -10.65 -17.42 -7.27
C LYS A 2 -11.32 -16.32 -8.11
N LYS A 3 -12.44 -16.63 -8.80
CA LYS A 3 -13.12 -15.66 -9.70
C LYS A 3 -13.53 -14.37 -9.00
N THR A 4 -13.95 -14.46 -7.74
CA THR A 4 -14.32 -13.31 -6.91
C THR A 4 -13.12 -12.41 -6.57
N GLU A 5 -11.94 -12.99 -6.34
CA GLU A 5 -10.70 -12.23 -6.12
C GLU A 5 -10.30 -11.47 -7.37
N MET A 6 -10.35 -12.12 -8.54
CA MET A 6 -10.00 -11.50 -9.81
C MET A 6 -10.90 -10.29 -10.13
N ASN A 7 -12.20 -10.40 -9.86
CA ASN A 7 -13.12 -9.28 -10.05
C ASN A 7 -12.80 -8.09 -9.13
N LYS A 8 -12.41 -8.34 -7.87
CA LYS A 8 -12.00 -7.28 -6.93
C LYS A 8 -10.73 -6.56 -7.39
N ILE A 9 -9.74 -7.30 -7.91
CA ILE A 9 -8.51 -6.70 -8.45
C ILE A 9 -8.82 -5.79 -9.64
N GLU A 10 -9.61 -6.29 -10.59
CA GLU A 10 -10.00 -5.50 -11.77
C GLU A 10 -10.87 -4.28 -11.44
N GLU A 11 -11.64 -4.36 -10.36
CA GLU A 11 -12.37 -3.22 -9.84
C GLU A 11 -11.41 -2.20 -9.21
N PHE A 12 -10.46 -2.64 -8.40
CA PHE A 12 -9.49 -1.77 -7.77
C PHE A 12 -8.59 -1.06 -8.79
N GLU A 13 -8.13 -1.75 -9.85
CA GLU A 13 -7.39 -1.15 -10.97
C GLU A 13 -8.13 0.06 -11.57
N LYS A 14 -9.47 -0.01 -11.64
CA LYS A 14 -10.30 1.12 -12.11
C LYS A 14 -10.39 2.24 -11.09
N VAL A 15 -10.42 1.92 -9.80
CA VAL A 15 -10.43 2.91 -8.71
C VAL A 15 -9.15 3.72 -8.71
N ILE A 16 -7.98 3.07 -8.82
CA ILE A 16 -6.68 3.75 -8.84
C ILE A 16 -6.29 4.28 -10.23
N GLY A 17 -7.02 3.90 -11.28
CA GLY A 17 -6.75 4.30 -12.65
C GLY A 17 -5.47 3.70 -13.24
N ILE A 18 -5.01 2.57 -12.69
CA ILE A 18 -3.75 1.90 -13.07
C ILE A 18 -4.06 0.44 -13.39
N ALA A 19 -3.69 0.02 -14.60
CA ALA A 19 -3.72 -1.39 -15.00
C ALA A 19 -2.36 -2.03 -14.74
N PHE A 20 -2.33 -3.07 -13.90
CA PHE A 20 -1.13 -3.82 -13.59
C PHE A 20 -0.82 -4.80 -14.72
N LEU A 21 0.44 -4.81 -15.17
CA LEU A 21 0.92 -5.80 -16.14
C LEU A 21 0.82 -7.22 -15.56
N ASN A 22 1.06 -7.36 -14.25
CA ASN A 22 0.90 -8.59 -13.51
C ASN A 22 -0.09 -8.41 -12.35
N LYS A 23 -1.33 -8.86 -12.56
CA LYS A 23 -2.41 -8.79 -11.55
C LYS A 23 -2.09 -9.55 -10.25
N GLU A 24 -1.20 -10.54 -10.30
CA GLU A 24 -0.80 -11.24 -9.07
C GLU A 24 0.06 -10.33 -8.16
N LEU A 25 0.79 -9.34 -8.70
CA LEU A 25 1.50 -8.36 -7.85
C LEU A 25 0.52 -7.48 -7.08
N LEU A 26 -0.54 -7.00 -7.75
CA LEU A 26 -1.58 -6.22 -7.09
C LEU A 26 -2.33 -7.05 -6.03
N LYS A 27 -2.57 -8.34 -6.33
CA LYS A 27 -3.12 -9.26 -5.32
C LYS A 27 -2.18 -9.41 -4.12
N ASP A 28 -0.90 -9.65 -4.36
CA ASP A 28 0.08 -9.82 -3.29
C ASP A 28 0.16 -8.55 -2.43
N ALA A 29 0.15 -7.37 -3.06
CA ALA A 29 0.13 -6.07 -2.38
C ALA A 29 -1.10 -5.87 -1.49
N LEU A 30 -2.27 -6.33 -1.93
CA LEU A 30 -3.52 -6.28 -1.18
C LEU A 30 -3.66 -7.41 -0.14
N THR A 31 -2.74 -8.36 -0.08
CA THR A 31 -2.83 -9.53 0.80
C THR A 31 -2.03 -9.32 2.09
N HIS A 32 -2.74 -9.22 3.22
CA HIS A 32 -2.09 -9.18 4.53
C HIS A 32 -1.64 -10.59 4.97
N ARG A 33 -0.56 -10.67 5.75
CA ARG A 33 -0.04 -11.93 6.32
C ARG A 33 -1.10 -12.76 7.05
N SER A 34 -2.10 -12.12 7.67
CA SER A 34 -3.15 -12.85 8.39
C SER A 34 -4.00 -13.69 7.44
N TYR A 35 -4.26 -13.20 6.22
CA TYR A 35 -5.01 -13.93 5.20
C TYR A 35 -4.29 -15.21 4.78
N VAL A 36 -2.98 -15.15 4.57
CA VAL A 36 -2.13 -16.31 4.22
C VAL A 36 -2.17 -17.39 5.31
N ASN A 37 -2.20 -16.98 6.58
CA ASN A 37 -2.28 -17.93 7.70
C ASN A 37 -3.59 -18.73 7.72
N GLU A 38 -4.69 -18.15 7.22
CA GLU A 38 -6.00 -18.80 7.13
C GLU A 38 -6.20 -19.53 5.78
N HIS A 39 -5.54 -19.08 4.71
CA HIS A 39 -5.71 -19.58 3.34
C HIS A 39 -4.40 -20.15 2.79
N LYS A 40 -4.13 -21.43 3.08
CA LYS A 40 -2.86 -22.11 2.71
C LYS A 40 -2.60 -22.19 1.19
N GLU A 41 -3.61 -21.95 0.35
CA GLU A 41 -3.46 -21.83 -1.09
C GLU A 41 -2.76 -20.51 -1.51
N CYS A 42 -2.84 -19.48 -0.67
CA CYS A 42 -2.13 -18.23 -0.84
C CYS A 42 -0.74 -18.37 -0.20
N LYS A 43 0.32 -18.06 -0.94
CA LYS A 43 1.70 -18.30 -0.50
C LYS A 43 2.48 -17.01 -0.19
N THR A 44 1.90 -15.88 -0.55
CA THR A 44 2.56 -14.57 -0.63
C THR A 44 1.67 -13.53 0.02
N HIS A 45 2.32 -12.52 0.61
CA HIS A 45 1.68 -11.38 1.25
C HIS A 45 2.51 -10.13 0.98
N ASN A 46 1.96 -8.98 1.38
CA ASN A 46 2.43 -7.66 1.03
C ASN A 46 3.78 -7.24 1.62
N GLU A 47 4.23 -7.77 2.77
CA GLU A 47 5.45 -7.31 3.48
C GLU A 47 6.72 -7.15 2.59
N ARG A 48 6.93 -8.01 1.57
CA ARG A 48 8.09 -7.85 0.66
C ARG A 48 7.93 -6.70 -0.33
N LEU A 49 6.70 -6.46 -0.78
CA LEU A 49 6.36 -5.33 -1.64
C LEU A 49 6.31 -4.04 -0.84
N GLU A 50 5.83 -4.08 0.41
CA GLU A 50 5.90 -2.97 1.37
C GLU A 50 7.35 -2.51 1.55
N PHE A 51 8.26 -3.44 1.85
CA PHE A 51 9.69 -3.15 1.98
C PHE A 51 10.30 -2.47 0.73
N LEU A 52 9.90 -2.90 -0.47
CA LEU A 52 10.37 -2.28 -1.71
C LEU A 52 9.70 -0.90 -1.94
N GLY A 53 8.40 -0.83 -1.68
CA GLY A 53 7.56 0.33 -1.90
C GLY A 53 7.94 1.51 -1.01
N ASP A 54 8.32 1.26 0.24
CA ASP A 54 8.88 2.27 1.15
C ASP A 54 10.10 2.96 0.51
N ALA A 55 11.10 2.19 0.07
CA ALA A 55 12.29 2.74 -0.58
C ALA A 55 11.97 3.50 -1.88
N VAL A 56 11.02 3.01 -2.67
CA VAL A 56 10.55 3.70 -3.88
C VAL A 56 9.86 5.02 -3.53
N LEU A 57 8.98 5.01 -2.53
CA LEU A 57 8.25 6.19 -2.06
C LEU A 57 9.22 7.24 -1.49
N GLU A 58 10.19 6.82 -0.69
CA GLU A 58 11.25 7.71 -0.17
C GLU A 58 12.01 8.40 -1.30
N LEU A 59 12.36 7.67 -2.35
CA LEU A 59 13.05 8.22 -3.52
C LEU A 59 12.19 9.25 -4.24
N VAL A 60 10.94 8.90 -4.57
CA VAL A 60 10.02 9.77 -5.31
C VAL A 60 9.73 11.06 -4.54
N VAL A 61 9.48 10.96 -3.23
CA VAL A 61 9.24 12.14 -2.38
C VAL A 61 10.51 12.97 -2.25
N SER A 62 11.68 12.35 -2.08
CA SER A 62 12.96 13.06 -2.00
C SER A 62 13.26 13.83 -3.29
N ASP A 63 13.08 13.20 -4.45
CA ASP A 63 13.28 13.83 -5.76
C ASP A 63 12.33 15.01 -5.97
N TYR A 64 11.05 14.83 -5.65
CA TYR A 64 10.06 15.91 -5.75
C TYR A 64 10.43 17.11 -4.85
N LEU A 65 10.79 16.86 -3.58
CA LEU A 65 11.17 17.91 -2.64
C LEU A 65 12.44 18.64 -3.06
N TYR A 66 13.46 17.88 -3.52
CA TYR A 66 14.71 18.43 -4.03
C TYR A 66 14.49 19.39 -5.20
N ASN A 67 13.68 18.97 -6.19
CA ASN A 67 13.41 19.77 -7.37
C ASN A 67 12.47 20.97 -7.08
N LYS A 68 11.51 20.80 -6.17
CA LYS A 68 10.50 21.84 -5.87
C LYS A 68 11.03 22.94 -4.95
N TYR A 69 11.89 22.60 -4.00
CA TYR A 69 12.34 23.50 -2.93
C TYR A 69 13.86 23.70 -2.98
N PHE A 70 14.36 24.20 -4.11
CA PHE A 70 15.79 24.36 -4.40
C PHE A 70 16.52 25.32 -3.44
N ASP A 71 15.80 26.18 -2.73
CA ASP A 71 16.31 27.20 -1.80
C ASP A 71 16.29 26.75 -0.33
N ARG A 72 15.76 25.54 -0.04
CA ARG A 72 15.62 25.02 1.32
C ARG A 72 16.82 24.17 1.74
N PRO A 73 17.24 24.23 3.01
CA PRO A 73 18.30 23.39 3.53
C PRO A 73 17.85 21.92 3.65
N GLU A 74 18.82 21.00 3.59
CA GLU A 74 18.58 19.56 3.66
C GLU A 74 17.72 19.14 4.87
N GLY A 75 17.96 19.71 6.06
CA GLY A 75 17.19 19.36 7.26
C GLY A 75 15.70 19.71 7.17
N GLU A 76 15.33 20.78 6.43
CA GLU A 76 13.93 21.09 6.15
C GLU A 76 13.33 20.08 5.16
N LEU A 77 14.06 19.72 4.10
CA LEU A 77 13.63 18.72 3.13
C LEU A 77 13.41 17.35 3.78
N THR A 78 14.33 16.94 4.65
CA THR A 78 14.21 15.71 5.45
C THR A 78 12.98 15.75 6.35
N SER A 79 12.71 16.89 7.00
CA SER A 79 11.50 17.08 7.82
C SER A 79 10.21 16.98 7.00
N PHE A 80 10.18 17.58 5.81
CA PHE A 80 9.03 17.47 4.88
C PHE A 80 8.83 16.04 4.39
N ARG A 81 9.91 15.34 4.00
CA ARG A 81 9.84 13.94 3.59
C ARG A 81 9.23 13.10 4.69
N SER A 82 9.76 13.18 5.91
CA SER A 82 9.25 12.41 7.05
C SER A 82 7.77 12.71 7.34
N ALA A 83 7.32 13.97 7.17
CA ALA A 83 5.92 14.30 7.33
C ALA A 83 5.01 13.74 6.22
N LEU A 84 5.54 13.54 5.01
CA LEU A 84 4.79 13.02 3.86
C LEU A 84 4.72 11.48 3.85
N VAL A 85 5.80 10.80 4.26
CA VAL A 85 5.89 9.32 4.21
C VAL A 85 5.52 8.65 5.53
N LYS A 86 5.17 9.40 6.57
CA LYS A 86 4.72 8.80 7.84
C LYS A 86 3.39 8.07 7.69
N THR A 87 3.18 7.09 8.57
CA THR A 87 2.00 6.23 8.60
C THR A 87 0.67 6.99 8.54
N GLU A 88 0.51 8.11 9.25
CA GLU A 88 -0.76 8.85 9.23
C GLU A 88 -1.08 9.42 7.85
N SER A 89 -0.07 10.01 7.18
CA SER A 89 -0.23 10.61 5.85
C SER A 89 -0.52 9.54 4.78
N LEU A 90 0.13 8.38 4.90
CA LEU A 90 -0.10 7.26 3.99
C LEU A 90 -1.45 6.59 4.22
N ALA A 91 -1.86 6.44 5.48
CA ALA A 91 -3.19 5.93 5.84
C ALA A 91 -4.30 6.85 5.31
N GLU A 92 -4.16 8.18 5.45
CA GLU A 92 -5.10 9.14 4.88
C GLU A 92 -5.23 8.96 3.35
N THR A 93 -4.10 8.81 2.66
CA THR A 93 -4.09 8.55 1.21
C THR A 93 -4.78 7.23 0.88
N ALA A 94 -4.47 6.16 1.61
CA ALA A 94 -5.08 4.85 1.44
C ALA A 94 -6.61 4.86 1.66
N ILE A 95 -7.09 5.65 2.62
CA ILE A 95 -8.53 5.87 2.87
C ILE A 95 -9.17 6.56 1.67
N THR A 96 -8.55 7.61 1.11
CA THR A 96 -9.10 8.31 -0.07
C THR A 96 -9.21 7.42 -1.30
N LEU A 97 -8.34 6.41 -1.40
CA LEU A 97 -8.33 5.40 -2.46
C LEU A 97 -9.19 4.17 -2.15
N ASN A 98 -9.88 4.15 -0.99
CA ASN A 98 -10.67 3.01 -0.49
C ASN A 98 -9.89 1.69 -0.45
N ILE A 99 -8.58 1.71 -0.20
CA ILE A 99 -7.72 0.51 -0.19
C ILE A 99 -8.25 -0.55 0.78
N GLY A 100 -8.76 -0.12 1.93
CA GLY A 100 -9.33 -0.98 2.97
C GLY A 100 -10.35 -1.99 2.42
N GLU A 101 -11.20 -1.61 1.47
CA GLU A 101 -12.26 -2.49 0.90
C GLU A 101 -11.72 -3.64 0.04
N TYR A 102 -10.51 -3.46 -0.49
CA TYR A 102 -9.86 -4.39 -1.40
C TYR A 102 -8.83 -5.28 -0.70
N MET A 103 -8.46 -4.98 0.55
CA MET A 103 -7.55 -5.80 1.35
C MET A 103 -8.09 -7.21 1.58
N LEU A 104 -7.21 -8.20 1.48
CA LEU A 104 -7.47 -9.58 1.86
C LEU A 104 -6.93 -9.79 3.28
N LEU A 105 -7.85 -10.00 4.22
CA LEU A 105 -7.61 -10.16 5.66
C LEU A 105 -8.19 -11.48 6.15
N SER A 106 -7.59 -12.08 7.18
CA SER A 106 -8.24 -13.16 7.94
C SER A 106 -9.53 -12.67 8.58
N LYS A 107 -10.43 -13.60 8.92
CA LYS A 107 -11.66 -13.25 9.65
C LYS A 107 -11.35 -12.58 10.99
N GLY A 108 -10.35 -13.06 11.71
CA GLY A 108 -9.96 -12.47 13.00
C GLY A 108 -9.39 -11.06 12.85
N GLU A 109 -8.64 -10.76 11.78
CA GLU A 109 -8.13 -9.41 11.53
C GLU A 109 -9.28 -8.47 11.15
N GLU A 110 -10.20 -8.95 10.31
CA GLU A 110 -11.43 -8.25 9.94
C GLU A 110 -12.27 -7.87 11.17
N ASP A 111 -12.56 -8.83 12.04
CA ASP A 111 -13.41 -8.65 13.24
C ASP A 111 -12.83 -7.63 14.23
N THR A 112 -11.52 -7.34 14.15
CA THR A 112 -10.83 -6.32 14.98
C THR A 112 -10.69 -4.97 14.28
N GLY A 113 -11.40 -4.75 13.16
CA GLY A 113 -11.36 -3.50 12.40
C GLY A 113 -10.10 -3.34 11.55
N GLY A 114 -9.49 -4.44 11.09
CA GLY A 114 -8.23 -4.41 10.33
C GLY A 114 -8.22 -3.47 9.13
N ARG A 115 -9.36 -3.31 8.43
CA ARG A 115 -9.50 -2.41 7.27
C ARG A 115 -9.35 -0.93 7.62
N GLU A 116 -9.51 -0.57 8.89
CA GLU A 116 -9.49 0.80 9.39
C GLU A 116 -8.19 1.12 10.16
N LYS A 117 -7.33 0.12 10.37
CA LYS A 117 -6.06 0.32 11.09
C LYS A 117 -5.07 1.08 10.20
N ASN A 118 -4.69 2.29 10.63
CA ASN A 118 -3.76 3.15 9.88
C ASN A 118 -2.49 2.45 9.41
N TYR A 119 -1.85 1.65 10.27
CA TYR A 119 -0.62 0.96 9.87
C TYR A 119 -0.87 -0.10 8.77
N LEU A 120 -1.99 -0.82 8.79
CA LEU A 120 -2.30 -1.78 7.73
C LEU A 120 -2.60 -1.08 6.40
N LEU A 121 -3.29 0.06 6.46
CA LEU A 121 -3.57 0.89 5.30
C LEU A 121 -2.29 1.48 4.69
N ALA A 122 -1.42 2.05 5.53
CA ALA A 122 -0.12 2.58 5.11
C ALA A 122 0.76 1.50 4.47
N ASN A 123 0.94 0.36 5.14
CA ASN A 123 1.74 -0.75 4.63
C ASN A 123 1.19 -1.29 3.29
N THR A 124 -0.14 -1.35 3.15
CA THR A 124 -0.77 -1.79 1.89
C THR A 124 -0.56 -0.77 0.77
N PHE A 125 -0.62 0.53 1.09
CA PHE A 125 -0.32 1.59 0.14
C PHE A 125 1.13 1.50 -0.36
N GLU A 126 2.10 1.31 0.52
CA GLU A 126 3.50 1.09 0.15
C GLU A 126 3.65 -0.18 -0.69
N ALA A 127 2.99 -1.28 -0.31
CA ALA A 127 3.04 -2.51 -1.09
C ALA A 127 2.47 -2.36 -2.51
N ILE A 128 1.45 -1.52 -2.71
CA ILE A 128 0.93 -1.20 -4.04
C ILE A 128 1.97 -0.40 -4.85
N ILE A 129 2.72 0.51 -4.23
CA ILE A 129 3.82 1.23 -4.89
C ILE A 129 4.97 0.27 -5.27
N GLY A 130 5.23 -0.74 -4.45
CA GLY A 130 6.28 -1.73 -4.71
C GLY A 130 5.94 -2.75 -5.81
N GLY A 131 4.66 -2.88 -6.20
CA GLY A 131 4.18 -3.82 -7.21
C GLY A 131 4.11 -3.22 -8.61
#